data_AF-A0A1M5L6D9-F1
#
_entry.id   AF-A0A1M5L6D9-F1
#
_cell.length_a   1.000
_cell.length_b   1.000
_cell.length_c   1.000
_cell.angle_alpha   90.00
_cell.angle_beta   90.00
_cell.angle_gamma   90.00
#
_symmetry.space_group_name_H-M   'P 1'
#
loop_
_entity.id
_entity.type
_entity.pdbx_description
1 polymer ?
#
loop_
_entity_poly.entity_id
_entity_poly.type
_entity_poly.pdbx_seq_one_letter_code
_entity_poly.pdbx_strand_id
1 'polypeptide(L)'
;MIPEFAGTAESVSRDEGLYRPHPGDVFKRRCLSKSRLKQPEIAALMGISPKHLSRFINGHVSVQIELARKLESVTNISAAAWLNYQNAYDLYKTSSSKPAKQLIYG
;
A
#
# COMPACT_ATOMS: atom_id res chain seq x y z
N MET A 1 -3.18 30.72 -20.92
CA MET A 1 -4.33 30.61 -20.02
C MET A 1 -4.25 29.26 -19.33
N ILE A 2 -3.87 29.23 -18.06
CA ILE A 2 -3.90 28.01 -17.24
C ILE A 2 -5.29 27.95 -16.61
N PRO A 3 -6.01 26.81 -16.67
CA PRO A 3 -7.34 26.71 -16.07
C PRO A 3 -7.31 26.86 -14.54
N GLU A 4 -8.34 27.50 -14.01
CA GLU A 4 -8.51 27.98 -12.61
C GLU A 4 -8.57 26.87 -11.54
N PHE A 5 -8.53 25.60 -11.92
CA PHE A 5 -8.61 24.49 -10.96
C PHE A 5 -7.34 24.28 -10.12
N ALA A 6 -6.29 25.09 -10.31
CA ALA A 6 -5.07 25.06 -9.51
C ALA A 6 -5.21 25.86 -8.18
N GLY A 7 -6.35 25.75 -7.51
CA GLY A 7 -6.76 26.71 -6.46
C GLY A 7 -7.09 26.17 -5.07
N THR A 8 -7.23 24.86 -4.86
CA THR A 8 -7.53 24.32 -3.52
C THR A 8 -6.93 22.94 -3.37
N ALA A 9 -5.75 22.86 -2.74
CA ALA A 9 -5.32 21.65 -2.07
C ALA A 9 -6.20 21.46 -0.81
N GLU A 10 -7.50 21.28 -1.00
CA GLU A 10 -8.33 20.69 0.04
C GLU A 10 -7.73 19.31 0.29
N SER A 11 -7.25 19.08 1.51
CA SER A 11 -6.86 17.74 1.94
C SER A 11 -8.13 16.90 1.92
N VAL A 12 -8.44 16.29 0.77
CA VAL A 12 -9.56 15.38 0.65
C VAL A 12 -9.19 14.13 1.43
N SER A 13 -9.40 14.20 2.74
CA SER A 13 -9.30 13.08 3.66
C SER A 13 -10.41 12.12 3.25
N ARG A 14 -10.04 11.16 2.39
CA ARG A 14 -10.93 10.07 2.00
C ARG A 14 -11.49 9.43 3.27
N ASP A 15 -12.80 9.32 3.34
CA ASP A 15 -13.54 8.68 4.43
C ASP A 15 -12.88 7.36 4.87
N GLU A 16 -12.64 7.22 6.18
CA GLU A 16 -11.95 6.05 6.76
C GLU A 16 -12.75 4.75 6.61
N GLY A 17 -14.04 4.82 6.27
CA GLY A 17 -14.89 3.68 5.97
C GLY A 17 -14.82 3.19 4.52
N LEU A 18 -14.09 3.88 3.63
CA LEU A 18 -13.93 3.45 2.25
C LEU A 18 -12.97 2.26 2.14
N TYR A 19 -13.40 1.22 1.42
CA TYR A 19 -12.62 0.01 1.15
C TYR A 19 -11.18 0.34 0.71
N ARG A 20 -10.22 -0.03 1.55
CA ARG A 20 -8.78 0.05 1.24
C ARG A 20 -8.29 -1.34 0.82
N PRO A 21 -7.84 -1.52 -0.44
CA PRO A 21 -7.29 -2.80 -0.86
C PRO A 21 -5.95 -3.07 -0.17
N HIS A 22 -5.68 -4.34 0.15
CA HIS A 22 -4.40 -4.75 0.70
C HIS A 22 -3.26 -4.39 -0.29
N PRO A 23 -2.10 -3.90 0.17
CA PRO A 23 -0.96 -3.61 -0.70
C PRO A 23 -0.55 -4.78 -1.60
N GLY A 24 -0.71 -6.02 -1.13
CA GLY A 24 -0.52 -7.24 -1.92
C GLY A 24 -1.42 -7.34 -3.16
N ASP A 25 -2.69 -6.94 -3.06
CA ASP A 25 -3.62 -6.90 -4.20
C ASP A 25 -3.29 -5.77 -5.17
N VAL A 26 -2.86 -4.62 -4.64
CA VAL A 26 -2.37 -3.49 -5.44
C VAL A 26 -1.13 -3.94 -6.24
N PHE A 27 -0.21 -4.65 -5.60
CA PHE A 27 0.97 -5.21 -6.25
C PHE A 27 0.60 -6.22 -7.33
N LYS A 28 -0.34 -7.13 -7.05
CA LYS A 28 -0.81 -8.10 -8.05
C LYS A 28 -1.39 -7.40 -9.28
N ARG A 29 -2.25 -6.40 -9.10
CA ARG A 29 -2.85 -5.66 -10.22
C ARG A 29 -1.85 -4.78 -10.99
N ARG A 30 -0.89 -4.16 -10.30
CA ARG A 30 0.06 -3.24 -10.95
C ARG A 30 1.28 -3.95 -11.54
N CYS A 31 1.81 -4.95 -10.84
CA CYS A 31 3.05 -5.63 -11.20
C CYS A 31 2.76 -6.93 -11.94
N LEU A 32 1.96 -7.85 -11.37
CA LEU A 32 1.69 -9.16 -11.99
C LEU A 32 0.79 -9.07 -13.23
N SER A 33 -0.20 -8.18 -13.26
CA SER A 33 -1.08 -8.05 -14.44
C SER A 33 -0.44 -7.30 -15.61
N LYS A 34 0.58 -6.46 -15.36
CA LYS A 34 1.26 -5.67 -16.41
C LYS A 34 2.60 -6.27 -16.85
N SER A 35 3.19 -7.13 -16.02
CA SER A 35 4.46 -7.78 -16.31
C SER A 35 4.23 -9.11 -17.02
N ARG A 36 5.15 -9.47 -17.92
CA ARG A 36 5.23 -10.82 -18.51
C ARG A 36 5.91 -11.83 -17.57
N LEU A 37 6.45 -11.35 -16.45
CA LEU A 37 7.19 -12.15 -15.48
C LEU A 37 6.26 -12.90 -14.53
N LYS A 38 6.62 -14.15 -14.22
CA LYS A 38 5.92 -14.97 -13.23
C LYS A 38 6.30 -14.51 -11.82
N GLN A 39 5.42 -14.79 -10.86
CA GLN A 39 5.62 -14.51 -9.44
C GLN A 39 7.02 -14.89 -8.88
N PRO A 40 7.59 -16.10 -9.14
CA PRO A 40 8.93 -16.43 -8.65
C PRO A 40 10.05 -15.58 -9.27
N GLU A 41 9.90 -15.12 -10.50
CA GLU A 41 10.89 -14.26 -11.17
C GLU A 41 10.90 -12.87 -10.54
N ILE A 42 9.72 -12.33 -10.24
CA ILE A 42 9.59 -11.05 -9.53
C ILE A 42 10.14 -11.16 -8.10
N ALA A 43 9.92 -12.30 -7.43
CA ALA A 43 10.51 -12.54 -6.11
C ALA A 43 12.04 -12.55 -6.16
N ALA A 44 12.63 -13.16 -7.20
CA ALA A 44 14.07 -13.17 -7.43
C ALA A 44 14.60 -11.74 -7.67
N LEU A 45 13.92 -10.93 -8.50
CA LEU A 45 14.29 -9.53 -8.74
C LEU A 45 14.24 -8.68 -7.47
N MET A 46 13.26 -8.95 -6.60
CA MET A 46 13.14 -8.28 -5.30
C MET A 46 14.13 -8.81 -4.24
N GLY A 47 14.84 -9.91 -4.49
CA GLY A 47 15.68 -10.56 -3.50
C GLY A 47 14.88 -11.06 -2.29
N ILE A 48 13.71 -11.65 -2.52
CA ILE A 48 12.89 -12.33 -1.49
C ILE A 48 12.54 -13.74 -1.94
N SER A 49 12.20 -14.62 -0.98
CA SER A 49 11.74 -15.95 -1.36
C SER A 49 10.36 -15.87 -2.03
N PRO A 50 10.07 -16.72 -3.04
CA PRO A 50 8.75 -16.80 -3.67
C PRO A 50 7.64 -17.07 -2.65
N LYS A 51 7.94 -17.81 -1.58
CA LYS A 51 7.04 -18.06 -0.46
C LYS A 51 6.73 -16.77 0.30
N HIS A 52 7.72 -15.90 0.53
CA HIS A 52 7.51 -14.59 1.15
C HIS A 52 6.62 -13.71 0.27
N LEU A 53 6.91 -13.63 -1.04
CA LEU A 53 6.09 -12.87 -1.98
C LEU A 53 4.64 -13.37 -2.02
N SER A 54 4.44 -14.69 -2.02
CA SER A 54 3.11 -15.30 -1.96
C SER A 54 2.36 -14.93 -0.68
N ARG A 55 3.01 -15.00 0.49
CA ARG A 55 2.40 -14.57 1.76
C ARG A 55 2.04 -13.08 1.77
N PHE A 56 2.88 -12.24 1.17
CA PHE A 56 2.59 -10.81 1.01
C PHE A 56 1.36 -10.56 0.12
N ILE A 57 1.28 -11.22 -1.03
CA ILE A 57 0.12 -11.07 -1.95
C ILE A 57 -1.17 -11.55 -1.29
N ASN A 58 -1.11 -12.61 -0.49
CA ASN A 58 -2.26 -13.16 0.23
C ASN A 58 -2.62 -12.39 1.52
N GLY A 59 -1.95 -11.28 1.84
CA GLY A 59 -2.29 -10.48 3.02
C GLY A 59 -1.81 -11.02 4.37
N HIS A 60 -0.90 -12.00 4.36
CA HIS A 60 -0.31 -12.57 5.57
C HIS A 60 0.96 -11.86 6.05
N VAL A 61 1.48 -10.92 5.25
CA VAL A 61 2.70 -10.15 5.57
C VAL A 61 2.41 -8.69 5.31
N SER A 62 2.65 -7.85 6.32
CA SER A 62 2.56 -6.40 6.21
C SER A 62 3.79 -5.82 5.49
N VAL A 63 3.60 -4.71 4.78
CA VAL A 63 4.71 -3.97 4.19
C VAL A 63 5.54 -3.29 5.27
N GLN A 64 6.75 -3.80 5.50
CA GLN A 64 7.77 -3.12 6.29
C GLN A 64 8.70 -2.29 5.41
N ILE A 65 9.57 -1.48 6.03
CA ILE A 65 10.50 -0.57 5.34
C ILE A 65 11.37 -1.31 4.32
N GLU A 66 11.94 -2.46 4.70
CA GLU A 66 12.78 -3.26 3.79
C GLU A 66 11.99 -3.77 2.58
N LEU A 67 10.77 -4.28 2.81
CA LEU A 67 9.91 -4.76 1.73
C LEU A 67 9.47 -3.60 0.83
N ALA A 68 9.18 -2.44 1.41
CA ALA A 68 8.82 -1.24 0.66
C ALA A 68 9.95 -0.77 -0.28
N ARG A 69 11.21 -0.82 0.18
CA ARG A 69 12.39 -0.51 -0.65
C ARG A 69 12.59 -1.53 -1.77
N LYS A 70 12.36 -2.81 -1.49
CA LYS A 70 12.39 -3.87 -2.50
C LYS A 70 11.26 -3.72 -3.52
N LEU A 71 10.08 -3.28 -3.09
CA LEU A 71 8.96 -3.00 -3.99
C LEU A 71 9.24 -1.77 -4.86
N GLU A 72 9.88 -0.74 -4.30
CA GLU A 72 10.28 0.47 -5.01
C GLU A 72 11.21 0.15 -6.18
N SER A 73 12.19 -0.75 -5.99
CA SER A 73 13.13 -1.11 -7.07
C SER A 73 12.49 -1.83 -8.26
N VAL A 74 11.42 -2.61 -8.05
CA VAL A 74 10.72 -3.31 -9.15
C VAL A 74 9.50 -2.58 -9.69
N THR A 75 8.82 -1.75 -8.89
CA THR A 75 7.57 -1.08 -9.30
C THR A 75 7.76 0.38 -9.68
N ASN A 76 8.94 0.96 -9.40
CA ASN A 76 9.22 2.39 -9.57
C ASN A 76 8.25 3.31 -8.79
N ILE A 77 7.58 2.75 -7.77
CA ILE A 77 6.69 3.46 -6.85
C ILE A 77 7.46 3.66 -5.56
N SER A 78 7.46 4.87 -5.01
CA SER A 78 8.21 5.17 -3.80
C SER A 78 7.89 4.22 -2.63
N ALA A 79 8.92 3.90 -1.84
CA ALA A 79 8.75 3.08 -0.64
C ALA A 79 7.73 3.72 0.34
N ALA A 80 7.72 5.04 0.44
CA ALA A 80 6.74 5.79 1.24
C ALA A 80 5.31 5.57 0.78
N ALA A 81 5.06 5.51 -0.54
CA ALA A 81 3.73 5.21 -1.05
C ALA A 81 3.27 3.78 -0.69
N TRP A 82 4.17 2.81 -0.72
CA TRP A 82 3.88 1.43 -0.29
C TRP A 82 3.54 1.33 1.20
N LEU A 83 4.29 2.04 2.05
CA LEU A 83 3.97 2.15 3.47
C LEU A 83 2.63 2.84 3.72
N ASN A 84 2.32 3.89 2.95
CA ASN A 84 1.02 4.56 3.04
C ASN A 84 -0.14 3.63 2.65
N TYR A 85 0.05 2.73 1.68
CA TYR A 85 -0.98 1.71 1.36
C TYR A 85 -1.20 0.73 2.50
N GLN A 86 -0.13 0.28 3.17
CA GLN A 86 -0.24 -0.57 4.35
C GLN A 86 -0.94 0.15 5.50
N ASN A 87 -0.51 1.38 5.83
CA ASN A 87 -1.12 2.18 6.88
C ASN A 87 -2.61 2.42 6.62
N ALA A 88 -2.99 2.77 5.38
CA ALA A 88 -4.39 2.97 5.03
C ALA A 88 -5.20 1.68 5.18
N TYR A 89 -4.63 0.53 4.80
CA TYR A 89 -5.27 -0.78 5.00
C TYR A 89 -5.42 -1.13 6.48
N ASP A 90 -4.38 -0.92 7.28
CA ASP A 90 -4.39 -1.22 8.71
C ASP A 90 -5.38 -0.32 9.45
N LEU A 91 -5.42 0.98 9.13
CA LEU A 91 -6.40 1.92 9.67
C LEU A 91 -7.83 1.51 9.33
N TYR A 92 -8.10 1.12 8.07
CA TYR A 92 -9.41 0.61 7.67
C TYR A 92 -9.79 -0.69 8.40
N LYS A 93 -8.82 -1.60 8.62
CA LYS A 93 -9.05 -2.84 9.34
C LYS A 93 -9.33 -2.58 10.83
N THR A 94 -8.65 -1.61 11.42
CA THR A 94 -8.79 -1.24 12.84
C THR A 94 -9.99 -0.33 13.10
N SER A 95 -10.42 0.52 12.17
CA SER A 95 -11.58 1.42 12.33
C SER A 95 -12.90 0.67 12.56
N SER A 96 -12.97 -0.60 12.16
CA SER A 96 -14.09 -1.51 12.48
C SER A 96 -14.14 -1.91 13.97
N SER A 97 -13.08 -1.65 14.73
CA SER A 97 -12.99 -1.80 16.18
C SER A 97 -12.72 -0.41 16.76
N LYS A 98 -13.76 0.38 17.04
CA LYS A 98 -13.57 1.71 17.65
C LYS A 98 -13.11 1.57 19.11
N PRO A 99 -11.87 1.92 19.51
CA PRO A 99 -11.61 2.27 20.90
C PRO A 99 -12.20 3.65 21.19
N ALA A 100 -12.73 3.83 22.40
CA ALA A 100 -13.26 5.11 22.87
C ALA A 100 -12.19 6.21 22.79
N LYS A 101 -12.48 7.32 22.11
CA LYS A 101 -11.59 8.49 22.08
C LYS A 101 -11.59 9.15 23.47
N GLN A 102 -10.53 8.92 24.24
CA GLN A 102 -10.17 9.77 25.38
C GLN A 102 -9.08 10.73 24.90
N LEU A 103 -9.43 12.00 24.65
CA LEU A 103 -8.45 13.02 24.30
C LEU A 103 -7.73 13.47 25.59
N ILE A 104 -6.40 13.40 25.59
CA ILE A 104 -5.56 13.78 26.74
C ILE A 104 -5.12 15.26 26.66
N TYR A 105 -5.21 15.87 25.49
CA TYR A 105 -4.90 17.28 25.26
C TYR A 105 -6.14 18.01 24.75
N GLY A 106 -6.49 19.10 25.43
CA GLY A 106 -7.60 20.01 25.13
C GLY A 106 -7.18 21.46 25.35
#